data_AF-A0A9E2UN63-F1
#
_entry.id   AF-A0A9E2UN63-F1
#
_cell.length_a   1.000
_cell.length_b   1.000
_cell.length_c   1.000
_cell.angle_alpha   90.00
_cell.angle_beta   90.00
_cell.angle_gamma   90.00
#
_symmetry.space_group_name_H-M   'P 1'
#
loop_
_entity.id
_entity.type
_entity.pdbx_description
1 polymer ?
#
loop_
_entity_poly.entity_id
_entity_poly.type
_entity_poly.pdbx_seq_one_letter_code
_entity_poly.pdbx_strand_id
1 'polypeptide(L)'
;AAVGIPAVQLRTGGFCHLDASMVKKGLDTMDLNAFDLIFIENVGNLVCPAEFDTGAVKNAMILSVPEGDDKPLKYPLMFTVCDVLIVNKMDFLELTDFDMQKLRERVMILNPEIRIIEVSCRTGHGIDIWADWLRNEVKAFIGGPA
;
A
#
# COMPACT_ATOMS: atom_id res chain seq x y z
N ALA A 1 -13.67 -8.95 -9.98
CA ALA A 1 -14.88 -9.31 -10.76
C ALA A 1 -16.13 -9.57 -9.90
N ALA A 2 -16.05 -10.12 -8.69
CA ALA A 2 -17.24 -10.56 -7.91
C ALA A 2 -18.13 -9.45 -7.29
N VAL A 3 -17.71 -8.17 -7.30
CA VAL A 3 -18.44 -7.05 -6.66
C VAL A 3 -18.73 -5.89 -7.62
N GLY A 4 -18.63 -6.10 -8.93
CA GLY A 4 -18.96 -5.08 -9.94
C GLY A 4 -17.94 -3.95 -10.11
N ILE A 5 -16.81 -3.99 -9.40
CA ILE A 5 -15.72 -3.02 -9.55
C ILE A 5 -14.95 -3.31 -10.85
N PRO A 6 -14.79 -2.32 -11.76
CA PRO A 6 -13.96 -2.46 -12.96
C PRO A 6 -12.51 -2.79 -12.58
N ALA A 7 -11.91 -3.76 -13.26
CA ALA A 7 -10.53 -4.17 -13.00
C ALA A 7 -9.86 -4.62 -14.29
N VAL A 8 -8.58 -4.27 -14.44
CA VAL A 8 -7.75 -4.65 -15.58
C VAL A 8 -6.54 -5.40 -15.04
N GLN A 9 -6.38 -6.65 -15.46
CA GLN A 9 -5.21 -7.43 -15.09
C GLN A 9 -4.03 -7.04 -15.99
N LEU A 10 -2.96 -6.55 -15.36
CA LEU A 10 -1.67 -6.39 -16.02
C LEU A 10 -0.88 -7.69 -15.96
N ARG A 11 -0.31 -8.11 -17.10
CA ARG A 11 0.59 -9.26 -17.16
C ARG A 11 2.03 -8.74 -17.19
N THR A 12 2.79 -9.02 -16.15
CA THR A 12 4.19 -8.55 -16.03
C THR A 12 5.17 -9.32 -16.90
N GLY A 13 4.76 -10.39 -17.58
CA GLY A 13 5.64 -11.14 -18.50
C GLY A 13 6.87 -11.76 -17.82
N GLY A 14 6.83 -11.97 -16.50
CA GLY A 14 7.93 -12.50 -15.70
C GLY A 14 8.69 -11.46 -14.88
N PHE A 15 8.39 -10.16 -15.02
CA PHE A 15 8.96 -9.13 -14.16
C PHE A 15 8.40 -9.20 -12.73
N CYS A 16 9.26 -8.90 -11.76
CA CYS A 16 8.97 -8.91 -10.32
C CYS A 16 8.29 -7.63 -9.79
N HIS A 17 7.94 -6.70 -10.68
CA HIS A 17 7.34 -5.40 -10.36
C HIS A 17 6.47 -4.90 -11.52
N LEU A 18 5.63 -3.89 -11.23
CA LEU A 18 5.03 -3.00 -12.22
C LEU A 18 5.85 -1.72 -12.35
N ASP A 19 5.92 -1.17 -13.56
CA ASP A 19 6.44 0.16 -13.85
C ASP A 19 5.35 1.07 -14.44
N ALA A 20 5.64 2.36 -14.54
CA ALA A 20 4.72 3.35 -15.11
C ALA A 20 4.26 3.03 -16.54
N SER A 21 5.08 2.35 -17.35
CA SER A 21 4.72 1.96 -18.72
C SER A 21 3.67 0.85 -18.74
N MET A 22 3.76 -0.10 -17.81
CA MET A 22 2.78 -1.16 -17.63
C MET A 22 1.47 -0.60 -17.08
N VAL A 23 1.55 0.30 -16.09
CA VAL A 23 0.38 0.98 -15.52
C VAL A 23 -0.34 1.79 -16.58
N LYS A 24 0.39 2.59 -17.38
CA LYS A 24 -0.19 3.37 -18.47
C LYS A 24 -1.01 2.50 -19.44
N LYS A 25 -0.50 1.33 -19.82
CA LYS A 25 -1.24 0.40 -20.71
C LYS A 25 -2.56 -0.05 -20.10
N GLY A 26 -2.62 -0.23 -18.78
CA GLY A 26 -3.88 -0.54 -18.07
C GLY A 26 -4.83 0.64 -18.11
N LEU A 27 -4.34 1.83 -17.79
CA LEU A 27 -5.13 3.07 -17.78
C LEU A 27 -5.70 3.41 -19.16
N ASP A 28 -4.94 3.18 -20.25
CA ASP A 28 -5.38 3.41 -21.63
C ASP A 28 -6.62 2.54 -22.03
N THR A 29 -6.96 1.52 -21.24
CA THR A 29 -8.15 0.66 -21.48
C THR A 29 -9.38 1.07 -20.67
N MET A 30 -9.26 2.10 -19.83
CA MET A 30 -10.32 2.56 -18.94
C MET A 30 -10.82 3.94 -19.38
N ASP A 31 -12.11 4.22 -19.14
CA ASP A 31 -12.61 5.61 -19.18
C ASP A 31 -12.25 6.31 -17.87
N LEU A 32 -11.11 7.00 -17.85
CA LEU A 32 -10.57 7.61 -16.64
C LEU A 32 -11.48 8.72 -16.07
N ASN A 33 -12.36 9.32 -16.87
CA ASN A 33 -13.32 10.33 -16.38
C ASN A 33 -14.41 9.73 -15.49
N ALA A 34 -14.56 8.40 -15.47
CA ALA A 34 -15.53 7.70 -14.65
C ALA A 34 -15.01 7.40 -13.23
N PHE A 35 -13.78 7.78 -12.89
CA PHE A 35 -13.13 7.38 -11.63
C PHE A 35 -12.46 8.56 -10.91
N ASP A 36 -12.70 8.66 -9.59
CA ASP A 36 -11.97 9.58 -8.69
C ASP A 36 -10.72 8.92 -8.09
N LEU A 37 -10.67 7.58 -8.07
CA LEU A 37 -9.61 6.79 -7.45
C LEU A 37 -9.38 5.50 -8.24
N ILE A 38 -8.10 5.20 -8.49
CA ILE A 38 -7.65 3.96 -9.11
C ILE A 38 -6.65 3.29 -8.18
N PHE A 39 -6.88 2.01 -7.87
CA PHE A 39 -5.91 1.19 -7.14
C PHE A 39 -4.99 0.45 -8.10
N ILE A 40 -3.68 0.52 -7.84
CA ILE A 40 -2.66 -0.26 -8.54
C ILE A 40 -2.15 -1.32 -7.55
N GLU A 41 -2.54 -2.57 -7.75
CA GLU A 41 -2.01 -3.69 -6.98
C GLU A 41 -0.72 -4.20 -7.66
N ASN A 42 0.42 -3.98 -7.01
CA ASN A 42 1.72 -4.41 -7.53
C ASN A 42 1.95 -5.91 -7.30
N VAL A 43 3.03 -6.45 -7.88
CA VAL A 43 3.46 -7.83 -7.62
C VAL A 43 3.90 -7.96 -6.16
N GLY A 44 3.54 -9.06 -5.50
CA GLY A 44 3.92 -9.34 -4.11
C GLY A 44 5.43 -9.51 -3.93
N ASN A 45 6.15 -8.41 -3.75
CA ASN A 45 7.59 -8.35 -3.57
C ASN A 45 7.97 -7.07 -2.79
N LEU A 46 8.89 -7.18 -1.82
CA LEU A 46 9.34 -6.05 -0.99
C LEU A 46 10.64 -5.39 -1.48
N VAL A 47 11.23 -5.89 -2.57
CA VAL A 47 12.49 -5.40 -3.12
C VAL A 47 12.24 -4.64 -4.41
N CYS A 48 11.90 -5.36 -5.50
CA CYS A 48 11.81 -4.75 -6.83
C CYS A 48 10.84 -3.56 -6.85
N PRO A 49 9.61 -3.63 -6.32
CA PRO A 49 8.65 -2.54 -6.47
C PRO A 49 9.07 -1.21 -5.84
N ALA A 50 10.00 -1.22 -4.87
CA ALA A 50 10.46 0.01 -4.23
C ALA A 50 11.40 0.85 -5.12
N GLU A 51 11.92 0.27 -6.22
CA GLU A 51 12.87 0.92 -7.13
C GLU A 51 12.20 1.52 -8.38
N PHE A 52 10.92 1.20 -8.63
CA PHE A 52 10.24 1.56 -9.88
C PHE A 52 9.01 2.42 -9.61
N ASP A 53 9.01 3.59 -10.23
CA ASP A 53 7.85 4.47 -10.22
C ASP A 53 6.72 3.87 -11.08
N THR A 54 5.52 3.86 -10.51
CA THR A 54 4.28 3.41 -11.16
C THR A 54 3.44 4.58 -11.67
N GLY A 55 3.81 5.82 -11.33
CA GLY A 55 3.00 7.01 -11.55
C GLY A 55 1.89 7.20 -10.51
N ALA A 56 1.94 6.45 -9.40
CA ALA A 56 0.96 6.57 -8.32
C ALA A 56 1.15 7.87 -7.53
N VAL A 57 0.04 8.50 -7.15
CA VAL A 57 0.05 9.70 -6.30
C VAL A 57 0.46 9.36 -4.86
N LYS A 58 0.06 8.17 -4.40
CA LYS A 58 0.35 7.65 -3.06
C LYS A 58 0.71 6.18 -3.12
N ASN A 59 1.70 5.78 -2.32
CA ASN A 59 2.17 4.41 -2.21
C ASN A 59 1.79 3.83 -0.85
N ALA A 60 0.97 2.77 -0.86
CA ALA A 60 0.60 2.03 0.33
C ALA A 60 1.34 0.69 0.39
N MET A 61 2.01 0.42 1.51
CA MET A 61 2.67 -0.87 1.77
C MET A 61 1.89 -1.64 2.83
N ILE A 62 1.67 -2.93 2.60
CA ILE A 62 0.98 -3.82 3.53
C ILE A 62 2.00 -4.79 4.12
N LEU A 63 2.11 -4.80 5.44
CA LEU A 63 2.87 -5.77 6.21
C LEU A 63 1.90 -6.60 7.05
N SER A 64 1.88 -7.92 6.90
CA SER A 64 1.10 -8.76 7.82
C SER A 64 1.88 -9.07 9.09
N VAL A 65 1.21 -9.13 10.25
CA VAL A 65 1.82 -9.56 11.52
C VAL A 65 2.63 -10.86 11.41
N PRO A 66 2.15 -11.94 10.76
CA PRO A 66 2.94 -13.18 10.63
C PRO A 66 4.25 -13.05 9.84
N GLU A 67 4.46 -11.95 9.11
CA GLU A 67 5.70 -11.72 8.38
C GLU A 67 6.84 -11.31 9.33
N GLY A 68 6.54 -10.65 10.45
CA GLY A 68 7.51 -10.25 11.48
C GLY A 68 7.87 -8.75 11.48
N ASP A 69 8.12 -8.18 12.67
CA ASP A 69 8.41 -6.75 12.86
C ASP A 69 9.79 -6.32 12.35
N ASP A 70 10.60 -7.26 11.88
CA ASP A 70 11.97 -7.09 11.39
C ASP A 70 12.07 -6.69 9.91
N LYS A 71 10.95 -6.70 9.17
CA LYS A 71 10.93 -6.37 7.74
C LYS A 71 11.51 -4.99 7.39
N PRO A 72 11.32 -3.93 8.19
CA PRO A 72 11.97 -2.65 7.93
C PRO A 72 13.50 -2.73 7.89
N LEU A 73 14.11 -3.61 8.70
CA LEU A 73 15.57 -3.80 8.70
C LEU A 73 16.04 -4.56 7.45
N LYS A 74 15.21 -5.48 6.95
CA LYS A 74 15.53 -6.34 5.80
C LYS A 74 15.27 -5.66 4.46
N TYR A 75 14.28 -4.78 4.39
CA TYR A 75 13.79 -4.15 3.16
C TYR A 75 13.68 -2.63 3.30
N PRO A 76 14.74 -1.93 3.72
CA PRO A 76 14.65 -0.53 4.17
C PRO A 76 14.04 0.40 3.12
N LEU A 77 14.41 0.22 1.84
CA LEU A 77 13.93 1.08 0.76
C LEU A 77 12.40 1.09 0.65
N MET A 78 11.74 -0.07 0.77
CA MET A 78 10.28 -0.19 0.71
C MET A 78 9.58 0.67 1.79
N PHE A 79 10.14 0.69 3.00
CA PHE A 79 9.60 1.47 4.12
C PHE A 79 9.99 2.96 4.04
N THR A 80 11.04 3.30 3.29
CA THR A 80 11.40 4.69 3.01
C THR A 80 10.48 5.35 1.98
N VAL A 81 10.01 4.61 0.97
CA VAL A 81 9.30 5.20 -0.19
C VAL A 81 7.77 5.16 -0.10
N CYS A 82 7.19 4.39 0.83
CA CYS A 82 5.74 4.36 1.01
C CYS A 82 5.23 5.51 1.88
N ASP A 83 4.06 6.06 1.53
CA ASP A 83 3.39 7.12 2.29
C ASP A 83 2.67 6.56 3.53
N VAL A 84 2.20 5.32 3.42
CA VAL A 84 1.39 4.65 4.45
C VAL A 84 1.79 3.18 4.57
N LEU A 85 2.03 2.76 5.80
CA LEU A 85 2.21 1.37 6.21
C LEU A 85 0.94 0.85 6.85
N ILE A 86 0.33 -0.16 6.22
CA ILE A 86 -0.80 -0.90 6.76
C ILE A 86 -0.26 -2.16 7.43
N VAL A 87 -0.37 -2.25 8.75
CA VAL A 87 -0.02 -3.46 9.50
C VAL A 87 -1.29 -4.32 9.62
N ASN A 88 -1.41 -5.32 8.75
CA ASN A 88 -2.60 -6.16 8.68
C ASN A 88 -2.48 -7.43 9.54
N LYS A 89 -3.63 -8.09 9.75
CA LYS A 89 -3.77 -9.32 10.56
C LYS A 89 -3.44 -9.08 12.03
N MET A 90 -3.85 -7.95 12.58
CA MET A 90 -3.68 -7.63 14.00
C MET A 90 -4.30 -8.67 14.95
N ASP A 91 -5.27 -9.46 14.48
CA ASP A 91 -5.81 -10.62 15.20
C ASP A 91 -4.78 -11.74 15.46
N PHE A 92 -3.62 -11.71 14.81
CA PHE A 92 -2.51 -12.63 15.06
C PHE A 92 -1.50 -12.13 16.09
N LEU A 93 -1.62 -10.89 16.59
CA LEU A 93 -0.59 -10.30 17.43
C LEU A 93 -0.32 -11.15 18.68
N GLU A 94 -1.37 -11.66 19.33
CA GLU A 94 -1.27 -12.53 20.52
C GLU A 94 -0.68 -13.93 20.23
N LEU A 95 -0.54 -14.31 18.96
CA LEU A 95 -0.05 -15.63 18.53
C LEU A 95 1.40 -15.59 18.03
N THR A 96 2.05 -14.42 18.10
CA THR A 96 3.39 -14.19 17.53
C THR A 96 4.25 -13.35 18.45
N ASP A 97 5.57 -13.38 18.24
CA ASP A 97 6.52 -12.49 18.92
C ASP A 97 6.60 -11.08 18.27
N PHE A 98 5.62 -10.74 17.43
CA PHE A 98 5.63 -9.48 16.69
C PHE A 98 5.52 -8.29 17.66
N ASP A 99 6.48 -7.38 17.57
CA ASP A 99 6.56 -6.21 18.44
C ASP A 99 6.18 -4.93 17.68
N MET A 100 4.95 -4.45 17.91
CA MET A 100 4.44 -3.22 17.29
C MET A 100 5.26 -1.98 17.66
N GLN A 101 5.88 -1.94 18.83
CA GLN A 101 6.70 -0.79 19.22
C GLN A 101 8.02 -0.80 18.46
N LYS A 102 8.71 -1.94 18.39
CA LYS A 102 9.94 -2.07 17.60
C LYS A 102 9.71 -1.81 16.12
N LEU A 103 8.59 -2.28 15.57
CA LEU A 103 8.21 -1.97 14.19
C LEU A 103 8.15 -0.46 13.99
N ARG A 104 7.40 0.25 14.85
CA ARG A 104 7.27 1.72 14.78
C ARG A 104 8.62 2.41 14.86
N GLU A 105 9.44 2.08 15.85
CA GLU A 105 10.77 2.68 16.00
C GLU A 105 11.62 2.52 14.74
N ARG A 106 11.65 1.31 14.15
CA ARG A 106 12.43 1.03 12.93
C ARG A 106 11.90 1.77 11.71
N VAL A 107 10.58 1.80 11.55
CA VAL A 107 9.92 2.47 10.42
C VAL A 107 10.12 3.99 10.51
N MET A 108 9.95 4.58 11.69
CA MET A 108 10.11 6.02 11.89
C MET A 108 11.56 6.50 11.68
N ILE A 109 12.57 5.63 11.86
CA ILE A 109 13.96 5.92 11.50
C ILE A 109 14.12 6.06 9.98
N LEU A 110 13.41 5.22 9.21
CA LEU A 110 13.51 5.19 7.74
C LEU A 110 12.63 6.24 7.06
N ASN A 111 11.47 6.53 7.64
CA ASN A 111 10.50 7.47 7.12
C ASN A 111 9.73 8.15 8.28
N PRO A 112 10.16 9.34 8.73
CA PRO A 112 9.49 10.05 9.82
C PRO A 112 8.07 10.53 9.51
N GLU A 113 7.73 10.67 8.22
CA GLU A 113 6.43 11.20 7.78
C GLU A 113 5.40 10.10 7.48
N ILE A 114 5.81 8.83 7.56
CA ILE A 114 4.94 7.69 7.22
C ILE A 114 3.75 7.58 8.16
N ARG A 115 2.57 7.34 7.59
CA ARG A 115 1.39 6.98 8.37
C ARG A 115 1.38 5.47 8.64
N ILE A 116 1.32 5.06 9.90
CA ILE A 116 1.14 3.64 10.28
C ILE A 116 -0.31 3.41 10.69
N ILE A 117 -0.98 2.43 10.08
CA ILE A 117 -2.37 2.07 10.34
C ILE A 117 -2.46 0.58 10.67
N GLU A 118 -2.99 0.26 11.85
CA GLU A 118 -3.20 -1.11 12.31
C GLU A 118 -4.55 -1.63 11.83
N VAL A 119 -4.56 -2.79 11.16
CA VAL A 119 -5.76 -3.34 10.52
C VAL A 119 -5.93 -4.83 10.83
N SER A 120 -7.16 -5.28 11.02
CA SER A 120 -7.53 -6.68 10.81
C SER A 120 -8.71 -6.75 9.87
N CYS A 121 -8.48 -7.19 8.63
CA CYS A 121 -9.56 -7.43 7.68
C CYS A 121 -10.53 -8.53 8.15
N ARG A 122 -10.12 -9.38 9.10
CA ARG A 122 -10.96 -10.44 9.66
C ARG A 122 -11.98 -9.88 10.65
N THR A 123 -11.57 -8.98 11.53
CA THR A 123 -12.44 -8.41 12.57
C THR A 123 -13.07 -7.07 12.15
N GLY A 124 -12.54 -6.44 11.11
CA GLY A 124 -12.91 -5.10 10.65
C GLY A 124 -12.16 -3.98 11.37
N HIS A 125 -11.32 -4.28 12.37
CA HIS A 125 -10.53 -3.28 13.09
C HIS A 125 -9.68 -2.43 12.14
N GLY A 126 -9.77 -1.11 12.26
CA GLY A 126 -8.94 -0.13 11.54
C GLY A 126 -9.27 0.05 10.05
N ILE A 127 -10.26 -0.67 9.50
CA ILE A 127 -10.67 -0.52 8.10
C ILE A 127 -11.29 0.86 7.84
N ASP A 128 -12.03 1.39 8.80
CA ASP A 128 -12.57 2.74 8.79
C ASP A 128 -11.45 3.79 8.76
N ILE A 129 -10.43 3.64 9.61
CA ILE A 129 -9.25 4.52 9.66
C ILE A 129 -8.52 4.52 8.31
N TRP A 130 -8.32 3.32 7.73
CA TRP A 130 -7.71 3.18 6.40
C TRP A 130 -8.55 3.86 5.32
N ALA A 131 -9.87 3.61 5.30
CA ALA A 131 -10.78 4.19 4.33
C ALA A 131 -10.85 5.72 4.44
N ASP A 132 -10.81 6.26 5.65
CA ASP A 132 -10.81 7.70 5.89
C ASP A 132 -9.51 8.36 5.45
N TRP A 133 -8.36 7.72 5.67
CA TRP A 133 -7.10 8.19 5.12
C TRP A 133 -7.16 8.30 3.60
N LEU A 134 -7.62 7.25 2.90
CA LEU A 134 -7.79 7.27 1.45
C LEU A 134 -8.73 8.38 0.97
N ARG A 135 -9.88 8.56 1.62
CA ARG A 135 -10.83 9.63 1.28
C ARG A 135 -10.20 11.01 1.42
N ASN A 136 -9.38 11.22 2.45
CA ASN A 136 -8.70 12.48 2.67
C ASN A 136 -7.63 12.75 1.60
N GLU A 137 -6.83 11.74 1.24
CA GLU A 137 -5.84 11.87 0.15
C GLU A 137 -6.51 12.16 -1.20
N VAL A 138 -7.63 11.48 -1.52
CA VAL A 138 -8.41 11.75 -2.74
C VAL A 138 -8.95 13.18 -2.74
N LYS A 139 -9.56 13.62 -1.63
CA LYS A 139 -10.05 15.00 -1.50
C LYS A 139 -8.94 16.03 -1.63
N ALA A 140 -7.77 15.78 -1.04
CA ALA A 140 -6.63 16.69 -1.13
C ALA A 140 -6.09 16.78 -2.57
N PHE A 141 -6.06 15.66 -3.30
CA PHE A 141 -5.61 15.64 -4.69
C PHE A 141 -6.60 16.30 -5.65
N ILE A 142 -7.89 15.94 -5.58
CA ILE A 142 -8.93 16.45 -6.49
C ILE A 142 -9.32 17.88 -6.14
N GLY A 143 -9.39 18.21 -4.84
CA GLY A 143 -9.81 19.52 -4.35
C GLY A 143 -8.79 20.63 -4.56
N GLY A 144 -7.53 20.28 -4.82
CA GLY A 144 -6.40 21.21 -4.90
C GLY A 144 -6.11 21.91 -3.56
N PRO A 145 -4.91 22.48 -3.36
CA PRO A 145 -4.74 23.52 -2.37
C PRO A 145 -5.58 24.73 -2.81
N ALA A 146 -6.25 25.38 -1.85
CA ALA A 146 -6.85 26.69 -2.07
C ALA A 146 -5.81 27.72 -2.55
#